data_AF-A0A5B8BWA5-F1
#
_entry.id   AF-A0A5B8BWA5-F1
#
_cell.length_a   1.000
_cell.length_b   1.000
_cell.length_c   1.000
_cell.angle_alpha   90.00
_cell.angle_beta   90.00
_cell.angle_gamma   90.00
#
_symmetry.space_group_name_H-M   'P 1'
#
loop_
_entity.id
_entity.type
_entity.pdbx_description
1 polymer ?
#
loop_
_entity_poly.entity_id
_entity_poly.type
_entity_poly.pdbx_seq_one_letter_code
_entity_poly.pdbx_strand_id
1 'polypeptide(L)' 'MSVLPRFARFWMVCRKPTGPRSRSEPKARFSSLGDARNTAATLAEEADAPFLILETVEVIHPGDLAPQRSLI' A
#
# COMPACT_ATOMS: atom_id res chain seq x y z
N MET A 1 -15.46 3.90 0.67
CA MET A 1 -14.59 3.21 1.65
C MET A 1 -14.62 1.73 1.33
N SER A 2 -13.47 1.07 1.11
CA SER A 2 -13.45 -0.32 0.62
C SER A 2 -13.97 -1.31 1.67
N VAL A 3 -14.77 -2.28 1.22
CA VAL A 3 -15.34 -3.36 2.04
C VAL A 3 -14.36 -4.54 2.08
N LEU A 4 -13.09 -4.27 2.34
CA LEU A 4 -12.12 -5.34 2.51
C LEU A 4 -12.23 -5.93 3.93
N PRO A 5 -12.14 -7.26 4.08
CA PRO A 5 -12.00 -7.88 5.40
C PRO A 5 -10.82 -7.30 6.17
N ARG A 6 -10.94 -7.20 7.50
CA ARG A 6 -9.91 -6.58 8.36
C ARG A 6 -8.51 -7.18 8.17
N PHE A 7 -8.41 -8.48 7.87
CA PHE A 7 -7.13 -9.16 7.63
C PHE A 7 -6.46 -8.75 6.30
N ALA A 8 -7.24 -8.29 5.33
CA ALA A 8 -6.78 -7.85 4.02
C ALA A 8 -6.34 -6.37 4.04
N ARG A 9 -6.78 -5.60 5.04
CA ARG A 9 -6.40 -4.19 5.21
C ARG A 9 -5.09 -4.10 5.98
N PHE A 10 -4.07 -3.59 5.31
CA PHE A 10 -2.81 -3.25 5.95
C PHE A 10 -2.27 -1.97 5.32
N TRP A 11 -1.36 -1.35 6.04
CA TRP A 11 -0.67 -0.15 5.59
C TRP A 11 0.79 -0.46 5.38
N MET A 12 1.40 0.26 4.45
CA MET A 12 2.85 0.27 4.29
C MET A 12 3.33 1.70 4.16
N VAL A 13 4.61 1.92 4.48
CA VAL A 13 5.24 3.23 4.37
C VAL A 13 6.37 3.17 3.35
N CYS A 14 6.41 4.15 2.44
CA CYS A 14 7.45 4.27 1.43
C CYS A 14 7.91 5.72 1.26
N ARG A 15 9.14 5.91 0.76
CA ARG A 15 9.58 7.22 0.30
C ARG A 15 8.78 7.60 -0.95
N LYS A 16 8.40 8.88 -1.07
CA LYS A 16 7.70 9.37 -2.26
C LYS A 16 8.56 9.12 -3.51
N PRO A 17 8.08 8.35 -4.51
CA PRO A 17 8.79 8.18 -5.76
C PRO A 17 8.87 9.51 -6.50
N THR A 18 10.06 9.88 -6.99
CA THR A 18 10.33 11.17 -7.65
C THR A 18 10.51 11.06 -9.17
N GLY A 19 10.45 9.85 -9.75
CA GLY A 19 10.57 9.67 -11.20
C GLY A 19 9.83 8.45 -11.75
N PRO A 20 9.67 8.35 -13.09
CA PRO A 20 8.85 7.32 -13.74
C PRO A 20 9.26 5.86 -13.48
N ARG A 21 10.47 5.64 -12.93
CA ARG A 21 11.03 4.30 -12.65
C ARG A 21 11.51 4.14 -11.21
N SER A 22 11.26 5.12 -10.33
CA SER A 22 11.62 4.98 -8.93
C SER A 22 10.68 3.99 -8.25
N ARG A 23 11.25 2.96 -7.63
CA ARG A 23 10.48 1.97 -6.87
C ARG A 23 10.12 2.56 -5.52
N SER A 24 8.90 2.30 -5.05
CA SER A 24 8.44 2.72 -3.73
C SER A 24 9.03 1.87 -2.59
N GLU A 25 9.53 0.65 -2.87
CA GLU A 25 10.15 -0.30 -1.92
C GLU A 25 9.65 -0.17 -0.46
N PRO A 26 8.34 -0.31 -0.22
CA PRO A 26 7.82 -0.24 1.14
C PRO A 26 8.32 -1.45 1.94
N LYS A 27 9.06 -1.23 3.02
CA LYS A 27 9.78 -2.29 3.77
C LYS A 27 9.01 -2.86 4.95
N ALA A 28 8.02 -2.13 5.47
CA ALA A 28 7.28 -2.51 6.67
C ALA A 28 5.78 -2.55 6.40
N ARG A 29 5.12 -3.55 7.00
CA ARG A 29 3.67 -3.74 7.01
C ARG A 29 3.13 -3.39 8.39
N PHE A 30 2.09 -2.56 8.43
CA PHE A 30 1.41 -2.11 9.64
C PHE A 30 -0.05 -2.58 9.63
N SER A 31 -0.54 -3.02 10.79
CA SER A 31 -1.94 -3.43 11.00
C SER A 31 -2.83 -2.27 11.47
N SER A 32 -2.25 -1.11 11.74
CA SER A 32 -2.91 0.12 12.19
C SER A 32 -2.43 1.31 11.36
N LEU A 33 -3.37 2.16 10.96
CA LEU A 33 -3.06 3.45 10.34
C LEU A 33 -2.31 4.39 11.29
N GLY A 34 -2.54 4.29 12.61
CA GLY A 34 -1.84 5.09 13.60
C GLY A 34 -0.35 4.79 13.62
N ASP A 35 0.02 3.50 13.63
CA ASP A 35 1.43 3.07 13.63
C ASP A 35 2.11 3.49 12.32
N ALA A 36 1.44 3.30 11.18
CA ALA A 36 1.95 3.74 9.89
C ALA A 36 2.19 5.26 9.84
N ARG A 37 1.31 6.07 10.45
CA ARG A 37 1.48 7.54 10.54
C ARG A 37 2.67 7.91 11.39
N ASN A 38 2.79 7.31 12.57
CA ASN A 38 3.91 7.59 13.47
C ASN A 38 5.24 7.24 12.79
N THR A 39 5.34 6.06 12.17
CA THR A 39 6.55 5.66 11.45
C THR A 39 6.83 6.55 10.23
N ALA A 40 5.82 6.93 9.45
CA ALA A 40 6.01 7.83 8.32
C ALA A 40 6.51 9.22 8.74
N ALA A 41 6.02 9.75 9.87
CA ALA A 41 6.48 11.02 10.42
C ALA A 41 7.95 10.94 10.85
N THR A 42 8.32 9.91 11.63
CA THR A 42 9.71 9.68 12.04
C THR A 42 10.65 9.57 10.84
N LEU A 43 10.30 8.77 9.83
CA LEU A 43 11.13 8.60 8.63
C LEU A 43 11.24 9.90 7.81
N ALA A 44 10.19 10.72 7.77
CA ALA A 44 10.22 11.99 7.07
C ALA A 44 11.14 13.01 7.74
N GLU A 45 11.13 13.06 9.07
CA GLU A 45 12.04 13.88 9.87
C GLU A 45 13.50 13.43 9.71
N GLU A 46 13.77 12.13 9.84
CA GLU A 46 15.13 11.57 9.76
C GLU A 46 15.78 11.76 8.39
N ALA A 47 15.00 11.67 7.31
CA ALA A 47 15.51 11.72 5.95
C ALA A 47 15.34 13.09 5.26
N ASP A 48 14.74 14.07 5.95
CA ASP A 48 14.30 15.36 5.39
C ASP A 48 13.61 15.22 4.03
N ALA A 49 12.65 14.29 3.96
CA ALA A 49 12.04 13.88 2.70
C ALA A 49 10.60 13.40 2.89
N PRO A 50 9.72 13.55 1.87
CA PRO A 50 8.35 13.09 1.97
C PRO A 50 8.23 11.56 1.92
N PHE A 51 7.42 11.02 2.83
CA PHE A 51 6.98 9.62 2.85
C PHE A 51 5.48 9.52 2.58
N LEU A 52 5.06 8.40 1.99
CA LEU A 52 3.69 8.07 1.67
C LEU A 52 3.24 6.87 2.52
N ILE A 53 1.96 6.88 2.88
CA ILE A 53 1.28 5.73 3.46
C ILE A 53 0.44 5.10 2.35
N LEU A 54 0.70 3.83 2.06
CA LEU A 54 -0.09 3.02 1.13
C LEU A 54 -1.08 2.20 1.94
N GLU A 55 -2.34 2.17 1.52
CA GLU A 55 -3.39 1.30 2.08
C GLU A 55 -3.75 0.23 1.06
N THR A 56 -3.97 -1.01 1.52
CA THR A 56 -4.61 -2.02 0.68
C THR A 56 -6.04 -1.61 0.38
N VAL A 57 -6.31 -1.28 -0.88
CA VAL A 57 -7.66 -0.95 -1.35
C VAL A 57 -8.38 -2.14 -2.00
N GLU A 58 -7.60 -3.10 -2.52
CA GLU A 58 -8.06 -4.30 -3.21
C GLU A 58 -7.01 -5.43 -3.08
N VAL A 59 -7.45 -6.69 -3.17
CA VAL A 59 -6.59 -7.87 -3.25
C VAL A 59 -6.99 -8.64 -4.51
N ILE A 60 -6.01 -8.96 -5.36
CA ILE A 60 -6.20 -9.71 -6.61
C ILE A 60 -5.48 -11.05 -6.47
N HIS A 61 -6.19 -12.15 -6.66
CA HIS A 61 -5.64 -13.51 -6.69
C HIS A 61 -5.42 -14.02 -8.12
N PRO A 62 -4.41 -14.89 -8.36
CA PRO A 62 -4.26 -15.62 -9.62
C PRO A 62 -5.49 -16.51 -9.88
N GLY A 63 -6.48 -15.99 -10.60
CA GLY A 63 -7.76 -16.66 -10.86
C GLY A 63 -8.95 -15.68 -10.90
N ASP A 64 -8.85 -14.55 -10.22
CA ASP A 64 -9.90 -13.52 -10.18
C ASP A 64 -10.11 -12.86 -11.56
N LEU A 65 -9.07 -12.90 -12.39
CA LEU A 65 -9.04 -12.30 -13.73
C LEU A 65 -9.40 -13.30 -14.84
N ALA A 66 -9.97 -14.47 -14.52
CA ALA A 66 -10.44 -15.38 -15.56
C ALA A 66 -11.40 -14.62 -16.48
N PRO A 67 -11.12 -14.51 -17.80
CA PRO A 67 -11.99 -13.79 -18.70
C PRO A 67 -13.36 -14.44 -18.61
N GLN A 68 -14.38 -13.61 -18.38
CA GLN A 68 -15.77 -14.00 -18.49
C GLN A 68 -15.93 -14.66 -19.86
N ARG A 69 -15.89 -15.99 -19.89
CA ARG A 69 -16.20 -16.77 -21.09
C ARG A 69 -17.66 -16.49 -21.38
N SER A 70 -17.92 -15.48 -22.19
CA SER A 70 -19.18 -15.30 -22.88
C SER A 70 -19.44 -16.59 -23.65
N LEU A 71 -20.23 -17.48 -23.06
CA LEU A 71 -20.84 -18.58 -23.79
C LEU A 71 -21.97 -17.95 -24.60
N ILE A 72 -21.69 -17.77 -25.88
CA ILE A 72 -22.64 -17.54 -26.97
C ILE A 72 -23.34 -18.87 -27.26
#